data_AF-A0A3M9MLZ5-F1
#
_entry.id   AF-A0A3M9MLZ5-F1
#
_cell.length_a   1.000
_cell.length_b   1.000
_cell.length_c   1.000
_cell.angle_alpha   90.00
_cell.angle_beta   90.00
_cell.angle_gamma   90.00
#
_symmetry.space_group_name_H-M   'P 1'
#
loop_
_entity.id
_entity.type
_entity.pdbx_description
1 polymer ?
#
loop_
_entity_poly.entity_id
_entity_poly.type
_entity_poly.pdbx_seq_one_letter_code
_entity_poly.pdbx_strand_id
1 'polypeptide(L)'
;MAFRCYKEAGQRKKYSISTTPLPGIKYIINHIYFLKVGPENLFSLKLNLKQNKTKMEQRRTTVQKTGTYFGIMTGIAAIIYMVLLRLLGLLENVSLHFLTGIILVIGICMAIRRHKIGKAGKIGYLEGIGVGFFVGLVASVLFTIFQVVIDKVFNLALSYPYMADESYGNEQAIWLLAITWILMGVVIGAFVGYIAMQFFKKPDHKLTS
;
A
#
# COMPACT_ATOMS: atom_id res chain seq x y z
N MET A 1 -0.09 19.26 20.74
CA MET A 1 -1.55 19.50 20.93
C MET A 1 -2.37 18.58 20.02
N ALA A 2 -2.30 17.25 20.19
CA ALA A 2 -3.03 16.28 19.35
C ALA A 2 -3.30 14.94 20.09
N PHE A 3 -3.52 15.01 21.41
CA PHE A 3 -3.50 13.85 22.32
C PHE A 3 -4.80 13.66 23.11
N ARG A 4 -5.97 13.87 22.49
CA ARG A 4 -7.24 13.81 23.25
C ARG A 4 -8.43 13.08 22.62
N CYS A 5 -8.25 12.26 21.59
CA CYS A 5 -9.38 11.64 20.89
C CYS A 5 -9.25 10.11 20.77
N TYR A 6 -8.90 9.41 21.86
CA TYR A 6 -8.83 7.94 21.86
C TYR A 6 -9.46 7.30 23.10
N LYS A 7 -10.56 7.89 23.58
CA LYS A 7 -11.34 7.34 24.70
C LYS A 7 -12.81 7.42 24.33
N GLU A 8 -13.28 6.45 23.54
CA GLU A 8 -14.68 6.00 23.45
C GLU A 8 -14.88 5.12 22.19
N ALA A 9 -14.90 3.80 22.38
CA ALA A 9 -15.69 2.85 21.58
C ALA A 9 -15.50 1.43 22.14
N GLY A 10 -16.05 1.21 23.32
CA GLY A 10 -16.27 -0.12 23.86
C GLY A 10 -17.34 -0.89 23.08
N GLN A 11 -17.06 -2.18 22.91
CA GLN A 11 -18.01 -3.29 23.11
C GLN A 11 -19.35 -3.25 22.35
N ARG A 12 -19.47 -4.11 21.32
CA ARG A 12 -20.61 -5.06 21.23
C ARG A 12 -20.18 -6.34 20.50
N LYS A 13 -20.04 -7.43 21.24
CA LYS A 13 -20.21 -8.80 20.72
C LYS A 13 -21.65 -8.96 20.24
N LYS A 14 -21.87 -9.53 19.05
CA LYS A 14 -23.15 -10.16 18.69
C LYS A 14 -22.89 -11.58 18.21
N TYR A 15 -23.56 -12.49 18.88
CA TYR A 15 -23.58 -13.93 18.64
C TYR A 15 -24.26 -14.22 17.29
N SER A 16 -23.61 -15.05 16.47
CA SER A 16 -24.16 -15.56 15.22
C SER A 16 -24.86 -16.87 15.51
N ILE A 17 -26.19 -16.82 15.65
CA ILE A 17 -27.03 -18.02 15.69
C ILE A 17 -27.11 -18.57 14.26
N SER A 18 -26.57 -19.77 14.05
CA SER A 18 -26.69 -20.53 12.81
C SER A 18 -28.01 -21.29 12.81
N THR A 19 -29.07 -20.69 12.26
CA THR A 19 -30.27 -21.42 11.86
C THR A 19 -30.27 -21.54 10.33
N THR A 20 -30.00 -22.74 9.84
CA THR A 20 -30.26 -23.14 8.45
C THR A 20 -31.79 -23.22 8.25
N PRO A 21 -32.39 -22.51 7.27
CA PRO A 21 -33.80 -22.72 6.96
C PRO A 21 -33.95 -23.81 5.89
N LEU A 22 -34.67 -24.87 6.24
CA LEU A 22 -35.19 -25.89 5.34
C LEU A 22 -36.04 -25.27 4.21
N PRO A 23 -36.06 -25.89 3.02
CA PRO A 23 -36.59 -25.31 1.77
C PRO A 23 -38.11 -25.04 1.73
N GLY A 24 -38.88 -25.42 2.75
CA GLY A 24 -40.34 -25.24 2.80
C GLY A 24 -40.86 -24.00 3.53
N ILE A 25 -40.03 -23.28 4.30
CA ILE A 25 -40.48 -22.19 5.22
C ILE A 25 -40.26 -20.79 4.63
N LYS A 26 -39.76 -20.69 3.39
CA LYS A 26 -39.52 -19.41 2.72
C LYS A 26 -40.82 -18.64 2.40
N TYR A 27 -41.90 -19.36 2.07
CA TYR A 27 -43.16 -18.74 1.67
C TYR A 27 -43.92 -18.11 2.84
N ILE A 28 -43.94 -18.77 4.00
CA ILE A 28 -44.69 -18.30 5.18
C ILE A 28 -43.99 -17.08 5.81
N ILE A 29 -42.66 -17.08 5.85
CA ILE A 29 -41.89 -15.92 6.34
C ILE A 29 -42.09 -14.71 5.41
N ASN A 30 -42.04 -14.88 4.09
CA ASN A 30 -42.22 -13.74 3.19
C ASN A 30 -43.62 -13.12 3.31
N HIS A 31 -44.66 -13.93 3.51
CA HIS A 31 -46.04 -13.45 3.68
C HIS A 31 -46.29 -12.71 5.01
N ILE A 32 -45.63 -13.13 6.10
CA ILE A 32 -45.73 -12.47 7.41
C ILE A 32 -44.97 -11.15 7.44
N TYR A 33 -43.82 -11.05 6.78
CA TYR A 33 -43.05 -9.79 6.71
C TYR A 33 -43.69 -8.77 5.76
N PHE A 34 -44.43 -9.22 4.73
CA PHE A 34 -45.15 -8.35 3.79
C PHE A 34 -46.36 -7.65 4.42
N LEU A 35 -47.03 -8.28 5.38
CA LEU A 35 -48.19 -7.69 6.08
C LEU A 35 -47.81 -6.65 7.15
N LYS A 36 -46.56 -6.63 7.62
CA LYS A 36 -46.12 -5.72 8.69
C LYS A 36 -45.30 -4.53 8.20
N VAL A 37 -44.86 -4.54 6.95
CA VAL A 37 -43.93 -3.55 6.40
C VAL A 37 -44.50 -3.07 5.07
N GLY A 38 -45.25 -1.96 5.11
CA GLY A 38 -45.88 -1.35 3.93
C GLY A 38 -44.89 -1.05 2.78
N PRO A 39 -45.37 -0.91 1.53
CA PRO A 39 -44.53 -0.79 0.33
C PRO A 39 -43.53 0.37 0.39
N GLU A 40 -43.84 1.43 1.14
CA GLU A 40 -42.93 2.55 1.43
C GLU A 40 -41.68 2.15 2.24
N ASN A 41 -41.80 1.16 3.12
CA ASN A 41 -40.71 0.68 3.96
C ASN A 41 -39.81 -0.35 3.23
N LEU A 42 -40.34 -1.05 2.24
CA LEU A 42 -39.55 -1.99 1.42
C LEU A 42 -38.57 -1.24 0.49
N PHE A 43 -38.98 -0.07 -0.02
CA PHE A 43 -38.16 0.79 -0.86
C PHE A 43 -37.01 1.43 -0.08
N SER A 44 -37.28 1.95 1.12
CA SER A 44 -36.25 2.51 2.00
C SER A 44 -35.26 1.46 2.53
N LEU A 45 -35.69 0.21 2.69
CA LEU A 45 -34.82 -0.92 3.06
C LEU A 45 -33.93 -1.36 1.89
N LYS A 46 -34.45 -1.38 0.65
CA LYS A 46 -33.64 -1.61 -0.56
C LYS A 46 -32.64 -0.48 -0.81
N LEU A 47 -33.03 0.77 -0.59
CA LEU A 47 -32.12 1.92 -0.63
C LEU A 47 -31.03 1.79 0.43
N ASN A 48 -31.38 1.50 1.68
CA ASN A 48 -30.38 1.29 2.75
C ASN A 48 -29.46 0.11 2.46
N LEU A 49 -29.95 -1.00 1.93
CA LEU A 49 -29.11 -2.14 1.55
C LEU A 49 -28.18 -1.82 0.39
N LYS A 50 -28.62 -1.03 -0.61
CA LYS A 50 -27.80 -0.60 -1.75
C LYS A 50 -26.75 0.44 -1.33
N GLN A 51 -27.14 1.37 -0.47
CA GLN A 51 -26.25 2.37 0.15
C GLN A 51 -25.24 1.69 1.08
N ASN A 52 -25.65 0.70 1.86
CA ASN A 52 -24.74 -0.04 2.73
C ASN A 52 -23.83 -0.98 1.92
N LYS A 53 -24.31 -1.63 0.85
CA LYS A 53 -23.46 -2.37 -0.09
C LYS A 53 -22.39 -1.48 -0.72
N THR A 54 -22.74 -0.31 -1.24
CA THR A 54 -21.77 0.62 -1.84
C THR A 54 -20.76 1.14 -0.81
N LYS A 55 -21.21 1.44 0.41
CA LYS A 55 -20.33 1.85 1.52
C LYS A 55 -19.42 0.72 2.02
N MET A 56 -19.85 -0.53 1.90
CA MET A 56 -19.06 -1.74 2.24
C MET A 56 -18.07 -2.12 1.12
N GLU A 57 -18.45 -1.94 -0.16
CA GLU A 57 -17.60 -2.17 -1.33
C GLU A 57 -16.40 -1.20 -1.34
N GLN A 58 -16.65 0.05 -0.99
CA GLN A 58 -15.64 1.12 -0.97
C GLN A 58 -14.65 1.01 0.21
N ARG A 59 -14.93 0.13 1.20
CA ARG A 59 -14.09 -0.10 2.39
C ARG A 59 -13.10 -1.26 2.28
N ARG A 60 -13.15 -2.07 1.21
CA ARG A 60 -12.04 -3.00 0.91
C ARG A 60 -10.94 -2.25 0.18
N THR A 61 -10.11 -1.52 0.92
CA THR A 61 -8.82 -1.10 0.39
C THR A 61 -7.98 -2.35 0.20
N THR A 62 -7.91 -2.87 -1.03
CA THR A 62 -7.02 -3.98 -1.37
C THR A 62 -5.57 -3.51 -1.30
N VAL A 63 -4.70 -4.40 -0.83
CA VAL A 63 -3.25 -4.18 -0.75
C VAL A 63 -2.70 -3.72 -2.10
N GLN A 64 -3.09 -4.38 -3.19
CA GLN A 64 -2.71 -4.05 -4.56
C GLN A 64 -3.06 -2.60 -4.94
N LYS A 65 -4.33 -2.20 -4.79
CA LYS A 65 -4.77 -0.84 -5.18
C LYS A 65 -4.03 0.26 -4.41
N THR A 66 -3.79 0.03 -3.12
CA THR A 66 -3.04 0.98 -2.29
C THR A 66 -1.56 0.99 -2.71
N GLY A 67 -0.97 -0.19 -2.88
CA GLY A 67 0.43 -0.35 -3.25
C GLY A 67 0.76 0.27 -4.60
N THR A 68 -0.07 0.05 -5.63
CA THR A 68 0.15 0.62 -6.96
C THR A 68 0.06 2.14 -6.96
N TYR A 69 -0.97 2.72 -6.32
CA TYR A 69 -1.15 4.17 -6.29
C TYR A 69 0.02 4.88 -5.61
N PHE A 70 0.41 4.42 -4.42
CA PHE A 70 1.54 5.00 -3.70
C PHE A 70 2.89 4.63 -4.33
N GLY A 71 3.00 3.47 -4.96
CA GLY A 71 4.18 3.05 -5.71
C GLY A 71 4.48 3.96 -6.90
N ILE A 72 3.46 4.30 -7.70
CA ILE A 72 3.60 5.25 -8.81
C ILE A 72 4.01 6.63 -8.29
N MET A 73 3.33 7.14 -7.26
CA MET A 73 3.64 8.45 -6.68
C MET A 73 5.08 8.50 -6.13
N THR A 74 5.53 7.43 -5.48
CA THR A 74 6.89 7.32 -4.94
C THR A 74 7.94 7.17 -6.04
N GLY A 75 7.65 6.39 -7.09
CA GLY A 75 8.54 6.25 -8.25
C GLY A 75 8.70 7.57 -9.01
N ILE A 76 7.62 8.34 -9.20
CA ILE A 76 7.70 9.68 -9.79
C ILE A 76 8.56 10.61 -8.92
N ALA A 77 8.37 10.59 -7.59
CA ALA A 77 9.20 11.38 -6.68
C ALA A 77 10.69 11.02 -6.77
N ALA A 78 11.01 9.72 -6.87
CA ALA A 78 12.38 9.24 -7.05
C ALA A 78 12.98 9.67 -8.41
N ILE A 79 12.18 9.65 -9.49
CA ILE A 79 12.59 10.12 -10.81
C ILE A 79 12.91 11.62 -10.76
N ILE A 80 12.02 12.43 -10.21
CA ILE A 80 12.23 13.88 -10.07
C ILE A 80 13.51 14.16 -9.27
N TYR A 81 13.72 13.44 -8.18
CA TYR A 81 14.94 13.56 -7.38
C TYR A 81 16.21 13.23 -8.18
N MET A 82 16.20 12.15 -8.96
CA MET A 82 17.34 11.82 -9.83
C MET A 82 17.61 12.88 -10.89
N VAL A 83 16.57 13.44 -11.50
CA VAL A 83 16.73 14.54 -12.46
C VAL A 83 17.33 15.78 -11.78
N LEU A 84 16.93 16.10 -10.55
CA LEU A 84 17.51 17.20 -9.78
C LEU A 84 18.99 16.97 -9.48
N LEU A 85 19.36 15.76 -9.03
CA LEU A 85 20.77 15.42 -8.82
C LEU A 85 21.60 15.60 -10.10
N ARG A 86 21.00 15.30 -11.26
CA ARG A 86 21.64 15.49 -12.56
C ARG A 86 21.88 16.95 -12.89
N LEU A 87 20.90 17.81 -12.67
CA LEU A 87 21.06 19.25 -12.90
C LEU A 87 22.13 19.87 -12.01
N LEU A 88 22.35 19.30 -10.82
CA LEU A 88 23.40 19.74 -9.89
C LEU A 88 24.78 19.13 -10.20
N GLY A 89 24.87 18.13 -11.07
CA GLY A 89 26.14 17.45 -11.38
C GLY A 89 26.67 16.57 -10.25
N LEU A 90 25.83 16.21 -9.28
CA LEU A 90 26.24 15.55 -8.03
C LEU A 90 26.11 14.01 -8.09
N LEU A 91 26.03 13.42 -9.28
CA LEU A 91 25.75 11.98 -9.48
C LEU A 91 26.82 11.04 -8.92
N GLU A 92 28.07 11.49 -8.88
CA GLU A 92 29.21 10.68 -8.43
C GLU A 92 29.20 10.44 -6.91
N ASN A 93 28.43 11.24 -6.16
CA ASN A 93 28.32 11.09 -4.72
C ASN A 93 27.37 9.94 -4.36
N VAL A 94 27.94 8.79 -4.02
CA VAL A 94 27.20 7.61 -3.54
C VAL A 94 26.25 7.94 -2.38
N SER A 95 26.64 8.86 -1.50
CA SER A 95 25.81 9.32 -0.37
C SER A 95 24.46 9.91 -0.80
N LEU A 96 24.36 10.52 -1.99
CA LEU A 96 23.13 11.13 -2.48
C LEU A 96 22.17 10.13 -3.10
N HIS A 97 22.67 8.99 -3.59
CA HIS A 97 21.83 7.88 -4.06
C HIS A 97 21.06 7.25 -2.91
N PHE A 98 21.60 7.28 -1.68
CA PHE A 98 20.92 6.79 -0.49
C PHE A 98 19.62 7.57 -0.20
N LEU A 99 19.55 8.86 -0.56
CA LEU A 99 18.33 9.66 -0.41
C LEU A 99 17.17 9.11 -1.23
N THR A 100 17.42 8.49 -2.38
CA THR A 100 16.39 7.80 -3.17
C THR A 100 15.76 6.66 -2.37
N GLY A 101 16.57 5.94 -1.58
CA GLY A 101 16.09 4.94 -0.62
C GLY A 101 15.24 5.55 0.50
N ILE A 102 15.61 6.74 1.00
CA ILE A 102 14.82 7.46 2.01
C ILE A 102 13.44 7.87 1.44
N ILE A 103 13.38 8.35 0.21
CA ILE A 103 12.12 8.67 -0.49
C ILE A 103 11.22 7.43 -0.54
N LEU A 104 11.80 6.26 -0.84
CA LEU A 104 11.07 4.99 -0.85
C LEU A 104 10.49 4.65 0.54
N VAL A 105 11.31 4.78 1.60
CA VAL A 105 10.89 4.53 2.98
C VAL A 105 9.71 5.42 3.38
N ILE A 106 9.79 6.71 3.06
CA ILE A 106 8.72 7.68 3.34
C ILE A 106 7.43 7.29 2.59
N GLY A 107 7.55 6.96 1.30
CA GLY A 107 6.42 6.52 0.47
C GLY A 107 5.70 5.29 1.04
N ILE A 108 6.47 4.29 1.48
CA ILE A 108 5.92 3.07 2.11
C ILE A 108 5.23 3.39 3.44
N CYS A 109 5.85 4.19 4.31
CA CYS A 109 5.27 4.59 5.59
C CYS A 109 3.93 5.32 5.40
N MET A 110 3.86 6.22 4.42
CA MET A 110 2.63 6.93 4.05
C MET A 110 1.56 5.98 3.51
N ALA A 111 1.94 5.03 2.65
CA ALA A 111 1.03 4.04 2.10
C ALA A 111 0.40 3.16 3.18
N ILE A 112 1.22 2.63 4.11
CA ILE A 112 0.75 1.79 5.22
C ILE A 112 -0.15 2.59 6.17
N ARG A 113 0.22 3.84 6.49
CA ARG A 113 -0.62 4.73 7.31
C ARG A 113 -1.98 4.97 6.66
N ARG A 114 -2.02 5.25 5.35
CA ARG A 114 -3.28 5.46 4.61
C ARG A 114 -4.12 4.19 4.55
N HIS A 115 -3.48 3.03 4.34
CA HIS A 115 -4.15 1.73 4.39
C HIS A 115 -4.78 1.48 5.78
N LYS A 116 -4.09 1.88 6.86
CA LYS A 116 -4.56 1.68 8.24
C LYS A 116 -5.83 2.48 8.52
N ILE A 117 -5.85 3.73 8.05
CA ILE A 117 -7.00 4.62 8.18
C ILE A 117 -8.20 4.05 7.41
N GLY A 118 -7.99 3.52 6.19
CA GLY A 118 -9.04 2.90 5.38
C GLY A 118 -9.73 1.70 6.04
N LYS A 119 -8.99 0.92 6.84
CA LYS A 119 -9.49 -0.26 7.58
C LYS A 119 -9.84 -0.01 9.05
N ALA A 120 -10.15 1.24 9.40
CA ALA A 120 -10.55 1.64 10.77
C ALA A 120 -9.54 1.23 11.85
N GLY A 121 -8.24 1.34 11.55
CA GLY A 121 -7.16 1.09 12.51
C GLY A 121 -6.74 -0.38 12.64
N LYS A 122 -7.48 -1.33 12.05
CA LYS A 122 -7.18 -2.77 12.08
C LYS A 122 -6.52 -3.18 10.78
N ILE A 123 -5.24 -3.49 10.85
CA ILE A 123 -4.47 -4.02 9.73
C ILE A 123 -3.87 -5.36 10.13
N GLY A 124 -4.00 -6.35 9.26
CA GLY A 124 -3.28 -7.62 9.42
C GLY A 124 -1.78 -7.42 9.20
N TYR A 125 -0.96 -8.18 9.92
CA TYR A 125 0.49 -8.09 9.82
C TYR A 125 1.01 -8.31 8.38
N LEU A 126 0.52 -9.38 7.74
CA LEU A 126 0.82 -9.70 6.35
C LEU A 126 0.33 -8.64 5.37
N GLU A 127 -0.77 -7.93 5.70
CA GLU A 127 -1.36 -6.98 4.76
C GLU A 127 -0.46 -5.78 4.51
N GLY A 128 0.18 -5.19 5.53
CA GLY A 128 1.07 -4.05 5.27
C GLY A 128 2.52 -4.40 5.00
N ILE A 129 2.99 -5.62 5.31
CA ILE A 129 4.17 -6.15 4.62
C ILE A 129 3.86 -6.22 3.11
N GLY A 130 2.69 -6.75 2.75
CA GLY A 130 2.22 -6.76 1.37
C GLY A 130 2.15 -5.35 0.77
N VAL A 131 1.62 -4.35 1.49
CA VAL A 131 1.62 -2.96 1.00
C VAL A 131 3.03 -2.46 0.74
N GLY A 132 3.97 -2.66 1.67
CA GLY A 132 5.37 -2.26 1.48
C GLY A 132 6.03 -2.94 0.28
N PHE A 133 5.81 -4.25 0.12
CA PHE A 133 6.27 -5.01 -1.04
C PHE A 133 5.73 -4.46 -2.36
N PHE A 134 4.42 -4.22 -2.46
CA PHE A 134 3.81 -3.71 -3.70
C PHE A 134 4.24 -2.28 -4.02
N VAL A 135 4.39 -1.41 -3.01
CA VAL A 135 4.93 -0.05 -3.21
C VAL A 135 6.37 -0.13 -3.72
N GLY A 136 7.21 -0.95 -3.07
CA GLY A 136 8.61 -1.17 -3.44
C GLY A 136 8.77 -1.66 -4.88
N LEU A 137 8.01 -2.70 -5.24
CA LEU A 137 8.00 -3.28 -6.59
C LEU A 137 7.57 -2.27 -7.66
N VAL A 138 6.45 -1.57 -7.45
CA VAL A 138 5.92 -0.64 -8.46
C VAL A 138 6.82 0.58 -8.60
N ALA A 139 7.33 1.11 -7.49
CA ALA A 139 8.26 2.24 -7.51
C ALA A 139 9.58 1.88 -8.19
N SER A 140 10.16 0.70 -7.89
CA SER A 140 11.43 0.28 -8.48
C SER A 140 11.32 -0.04 -9.96
N VAL A 141 10.25 -0.72 -10.40
CA VAL A 141 10.02 -0.95 -11.84
C VAL A 141 9.91 0.38 -12.58
N LEU A 142 9.13 1.33 -12.07
CA LEU A 142 8.97 2.64 -12.70
C LEU A 142 10.29 3.41 -12.76
N PHE A 143 11.05 3.40 -11.67
CA PHE A 143 12.36 4.03 -11.57
C PHE A 143 13.40 3.40 -12.50
N THR A 144 13.43 2.06 -12.57
CA THR A 144 14.33 1.30 -13.44
C THR A 144 14.05 1.56 -14.92
N ILE A 145 12.77 1.60 -15.32
CA ILE A 145 12.41 1.91 -16.71
C ILE A 145 12.94 3.29 -17.09
N PHE A 146 12.77 4.28 -16.21
CA PHE A 146 13.30 5.62 -16.42
C PHE A 146 14.83 5.62 -16.56
N GLN A 147 15.54 4.93 -15.66
CA GLN A 147 17.00 4.77 -15.72
C GLN A 147 17.47 4.20 -17.06
N VAL A 148 16.91 3.06 -17.46
CA VAL A 148 17.32 2.37 -18.70
C VAL A 148 17.09 3.24 -19.92
N VAL A 149 15.98 3.99 -19.97
CA VAL A 149 15.69 4.91 -21.08
C VAL A 149 16.70 6.06 -21.12
N ILE A 150 17.02 6.66 -19.98
CA ILE A 150 18.01 7.75 -19.89
C ILE A 150 19.40 7.27 -20.30
N ASP A 151 19.85 6.12 -19.79
CA ASP A 151 21.16 5.57 -20.10
C ASP A 151 21.30 5.26 -21.60
N LYS A 152 20.25 4.69 -22.22
CA LYS A 152 20.26 4.40 -23.66
C LYS A 152 20.19 5.63 -24.56
N VAL A 153 19.39 6.64 -24.20
CA VAL A 153 19.18 7.82 -25.05
C VAL A 153 20.35 8.78 -24.96
N PHE A 154 20.93 8.93 -23.77
CA PHE A 154 21.93 9.96 -23.52
C PHE A 154 23.34 9.40 -23.31
N ASN A 155 23.55 8.07 -23.44
CA ASN A 155 24.79 7.37 -23.06
C ASN A 155 25.28 7.82 -21.67
N LEU A 156 24.33 8.03 -20.76
CA LEU A 156 24.63 8.56 -19.44
C LEU A 156 25.28 7.45 -18.61
N ALA A 157 26.43 7.76 -18.03
CA ALA A 157 27.06 6.87 -17.07
C ALA A 157 26.37 6.94 -15.69
N LEU A 158 25.05 6.74 -15.58
CA LEU A 158 24.48 6.44 -14.25
C LEU A 158 24.93 5.07 -13.74
N SER A 159 25.44 4.25 -14.65
CA SER A 159 26.09 2.96 -14.42
C SER A 159 27.56 3.05 -13.99
N TYR A 160 28.12 4.24 -13.77
CA TYR A 160 29.58 4.48 -13.71
C TYR A 160 30.40 3.64 -12.72
N PRO A 161 29.93 3.18 -11.55
CA PRO A 161 30.77 2.28 -10.75
C PRO A 161 30.89 0.86 -11.37
N TYR A 162 29.97 0.46 -12.26
CA TYR A 162 29.96 -0.87 -12.88
C TYR A 162 30.57 -0.90 -14.28
N MET A 163 30.71 0.26 -14.93
CA MET A 163 31.45 0.41 -16.19
C MET A 163 32.97 0.54 -15.98
N ALA A 164 33.41 0.76 -14.74
CA ALA A 164 34.82 0.81 -14.38
C ALA A 164 35.48 -0.58 -14.28
N ASP A 165 34.68 -1.65 -14.22
CA ASP A 165 35.16 -3.02 -14.33
C ASP A 165 35.12 -3.42 -15.81
N GLU A 166 36.29 -3.50 -16.45
CA GLU A 166 36.45 -3.87 -17.87
C GLU A 166 35.87 -5.26 -18.21
N SER A 167 35.48 -6.04 -17.19
CA SER A 167 34.88 -7.37 -17.31
C SER A 167 33.49 -7.38 -17.95
N TYR A 168 32.73 -6.27 -17.88
CA TYR A 168 31.36 -6.21 -18.39
C TYR A 168 31.21 -5.13 -19.47
N GLY A 169 30.81 -5.53 -20.67
CA GLY A 169 30.55 -4.58 -21.76
C GLY A 169 29.43 -3.60 -21.40
N ASN A 170 29.47 -2.40 -22.00
CA ASN A 170 28.54 -1.30 -21.67
C ASN A 170 27.05 -1.70 -21.68
N GLU A 171 26.63 -2.58 -22.60
CA GLU A 171 25.24 -3.03 -22.68
C GLU A 171 24.84 -4.00 -21.56
N GLN A 172 25.77 -4.83 -21.08
CA GLN A 172 25.50 -5.81 -20.03
C GLN A 172 25.33 -5.13 -18.66
N ALA A 173 26.11 -4.08 -18.40
CA ALA A 173 26.02 -3.29 -17.17
C ALA A 173 24.63 -2.67 -16.97
N ILE A 174 24.00 -2.18 -18.03
CA ILE A 174 22.65 -1.57 -17.98
C ILE A 174 21.61 -2.59 -17.49
N TRP A 175 21.65 -3.82 -18.02
CA TRP A 175 20.70 -4.86 -17.62
C TRP A 175 20.93 -5.35 -16.20
N LEU A 176 22.19 -5.49 -15.78
CA LEU A 176 22.56 -5.84 -14.41
C LEU A 176 22.02 -4.82 -13.40
N LEU A 177 22.15 -3.53 -13.72
CA LEU A 177 21.61 -2.45 -12.91
C LEU A 177 20.09 -2.49 -12.85
N ALA A 178 19.42 -2.71 -13.99
CA ALA A 178 17.97 -2.80 -14.02
C ALA A 178 17.43 -3.86 -13.06
N ILE A 179 18.04 -5.04 -13.06
CA ILE A 179 17.69 -6.14 -12.16
C ILE A 179 18.01 -5.77 -10.71
N THR A 180 19.18 -5.19 -10.46
CA THR A 180 19.61 -4.74 -9.12
C THR A 180 18.61 -3.77 -8.50
N TRP A 181 18.18 -2.75 -9.25
CA TRP A 181 17.22 -1.75 -8.77
C TRP A 181 15.85 -2.36 -8.46
N ILE A 182 15.35 -3.26 -9.30
CA ILE A 182 14.07 -3.94 -9.07
C ILE A 182 14.16 -4.79 -7.80
N LEU A 183 15.19 -5.62 -7.70
CA LEU A 183 15.41 -6.52 -6.58
C LEU A 183 15.58 -5.75 -5.28
N MET A 184 16.36 -4.67 -5.30
CA MET A 184 16.60 -3.84 -4.13
C MET A 184 15.32 -3.12 -3.68
N GLY A 185 14.50 -2.62 -4.60
CA GLY A 185 13.22 -2.02 -4.27
C GLY A 185 12.22 -3.00 -3.65
N VAL A 186 12.21 -4.25 -4.11
CA VAL A 186 11.38 -5.32 -3.54
C VAL A 186 11.84 -5.68 -2.13
N VAL A 187 13.15 -5.89 -1.95
CA VAL A 187 13.74 -6.25 -0.65
C VAL A 187 13.51 -5.11 0.35
N ILE A 188 13.91 -3.89 0.02
CA ILE A 188 13.70 -2.71 0.89
C ILE A 188 12.20 -2.51 1.16
N GLY A 189 11.35 -2.68 0.15
CA GLY A 189 9.89 -2.59 0.29
C GLY A 189 9.33 -3.51 1.36
N ALA A 190 9.72 -4.79 1.32
CA ALA A 190 9.32 -5.79 2.30
C ALA A 190 9.89 -5.50 3.70
N PHE A 191 11.17 -5.16 3.79
CA PHE A 191 11.83 -4.85 5.07
C PHE A 191 11.22 -3.61 5.75
N VAL A 192 11.00 -2.53 4.99
CA VAL A 192 10.36 -1.31 5.52
C VAL A 192 8.91 -1.59 5.91
N GLY A 193 8.19 -2.40 5.12
CA GLY A 193 6.84 -2.84 5.48
C GLY A 193 6.79 -3.60 6.81
N TYR A 194 7.77 -4.50 7.03
CA TYR A 194 7.96 -5.19 8.30
C TYR A 194 8.23 -4.20 9.45
N ILE A 195 9.22 -3.31 9.28
CA ILE A 195 9.62 -2.34 10.32
C ILE A 195 8.45 -1.42 10.66
N ALA A 196 7.74 -0.92 9.66
CA ALA A 196 6.57 -0.07 9.84
C ALA A 196 5.48 -0.78 10.65
N MET A 197 5.26 -2.08 10.43
CA MET A 197 4.32 -2.86 11.24
C MET A 197 4.73 -3.00 12.69
N GLN A 198 6.01 -3.25 12.94
CA GLN A 198 6.53 -3.31 14.30
C GLN A 198 6.31 -1.99 15.02
N PHE A 199 6.48 -0.87 14.31
CA PHE A 199 6.20 0.46 14.84
C PHE A 199 4.70 0.69 15.11
N PHE A 200 3.82 0.30 14.19
CA PHE A 200 2.37 0.52 14.30
C PHE A 200 1.64 -0.39 15.29
N LYS A 201 2.28 -1.46 15.76
CA LYS A 201 1.72 -2.45 16.69
C LYS A 201 2.18 -2.26 18.14
N LYS A 202 3.02 -1.24 18.44
CA LYS A 202 3.47 -0.97 19.82
C LYS A 202 2.28 -0.94 20.79
N PRO A 203 2.29 -1.77 21.86
CA PRO A 203 1.11 -2.05 22.68
C PRO A 203 0.76 -0.92 23.65
N ASP A 204 -0.52 -0.53 23.70
CA ASP A 204 -1.18 0.20 24.81
C ASP A 204 -1.28 -0.69 26.08
N HIS A 205 -0.20 -1.37 26.44
CA HIS A 205 -0.09 -2.03 27.73
C HIS A 205 0.25 -0.98 28.79
N LYS A 206 -0.75 -0.19 29.17
CA LYS A 206 -0.76 0.37 30.51
C LYS A 206 -0.91 -0.81 31.45
N LEU A 207 0.19 -1.24 32.06
CA LEU A 207 0.13 -1.94 33.33
C LEU A 207 -0.41 -0.92 34.32
N THR A 208 -1.73 -0.89 34.49
CA THR A 208 -2.32 -0.31 35.70
C THR A 208 -1.89 -1.23 36.84
N SER A 209 -0.75 -0.92 37.44
CA SER A 209 -0.43 -1.31 38.82
C SER A 209 -1.38 -0.62 39.78
#